data_AF-A0A2A5VTP5-F1
#
_entry.id   AF-A0A2A5VTP5-F1
#
_cell.length_a   1.000
_cell.length_b   1.000
_cell.length_c   1.000
_cell.angle_alpha   90.00
_cell.angle_beta   90.00
_cell.angle_gamma   90.00
#
_symmetry.space_group_name_H-M   'P 1'
#
loop_
_entity.id
_entity.type
_entity.pdbx_description
1 polymer ?
#
loop_
_entity_poly.entity_id
_entity_poly.type
_entity_poly.pdbx_seq_one_letter_code
_entity_poly.pdbx_strand_id
1 'polypeptide(L)'
;MTNLPIHPEPPASPPNPSLVVLGRFQPFHRGHAQLIKAAEEWRKLNASEMPLVIVIGSSNRPESMQNPWSSEERIAMLNTWLEAEGIVDVSIVSVPDIEDPPNWVVHAEMYHGVAGVFFTSDIPSAELYENAGWPVVMSSLEQRDNFEGWRVRETARMMSTVDDEEAVRSVLSHSVPSVIVDHLISSNGLRRLAFLGEGGEPVG
;
A
#
# COMPACT_ATOMS: atom_id res chain seq x y z
N MET A 1 -18.07 -6.68 16.79
CA MET A 1 -17.76 -7.02 15.39
C MET A 1 -18.20 -5.85 14.55
N THR A 2 -17.27 -5.10 13.96
CA THR A 2 -17.56 -4.12 12.93
C THR A 2 -18.10 -4.88 11.72
N ASN A 3 -19.31 -4.55 11.26
CA ASN A 3 -19.88 -5.12 10.03
C ASN A 3 -19.20 -4.47 8.82
N LEU A 4 -17.90 -4.69 8.64
CA LEU A 4 -17.22 -4.22 7.44
C LEU A 4 -17.68 -5.07 6.25
N PRO A 5 -18.08 -4.47 5.13
CA PRO A 5 -18.41 -5.23 3.93
C PRO A 5 -17.16 -5.97 3.45
N ILE A 6 -17.30 -7.25 3.10
CA ILE A 6 -16.24 -8.01 2.44
C ILE A 6 -16.35 -7.72 0.94
N HIS A 7 -15.62 -6.71 0.50
CA HIS A 7 -15.51 -6.35 -0.91
C HIS A 7 -14.08 -5.86 -1.21
N PRO A 8 -13.45 -6.30 -2.31
CA PRO A 8 -14.01 -7.24 -3.30
C PRO A 8 -14.15 -8.68 -2.74
N GLU A 9 -14.96 -9.51 -3.40
CA GLU A 9 -14.95 -10.95 -3.16
C GLU A 9 -13.66 -11.57 -3.73
N PRO A 10 -13.18 -12.71 -3.19
CA PRO A 10 -12.07 -13.43 -3.77
C PRO A 10 -12.34 -13.87 -5.23
N PRO A 11 -11.31 -14.02 -6.07
CA PRO A 11 -11.45 -14.58 -7.40
C PRO A 11 -12.08 -15.99 -7.37
N ALA A 12 -12.87 -16.31 -8.41
CA ALA A 12 -13.58 -17.59 -8.50
C ALA A 12 -12.67 -18.82 -8.63
N SER A 13 -11.39 -18.62 -8.95
CA SER A 13 -10.38 -19.68 -9.03
C SER A 13 -9.13 -19.25 -8.27
N PRO A 14 -8.45 -20.19 -7.58
CA PRO A 14 -7.23 -19.88 -6.84
C PRO A 14 -6.17 -19.23 -7.76
N PRO A 15 -5.57 -18.10 -7.36
CA PRO A 15 -4.48 -17.49 -8.11
C PRO A 15 -3.26 -18.41 -8.21
N ASN A 16 -2.46 -18.20 -9.26
CA ASN A 16 -1.18 -18.89 -9.44
C ASN A 16 -0.18 -18.51 -8.34
N PRO A 17 0.86 -19.35 -8.11
CA PRO A 17 1.90 -18.99 -7.16
C PRO A 17 2.60 -17.68 -7.51
N SER A 18 2.86 -16.83 -6.53
CA SER A 18 3.36 -15.47 -6.76
C SER A 18 4.36 -14.98 -5.71
N LEU A 19 5.14 -13.96 -6.08
CA LEU A 19 5.87 -13.14 -5.13
C LEU A 19 4.90 -12.07 -4.64
N VAL A 20 4.66 -12.02 -3.33
CA VAL A 20 3.63 -11.16 -2.73
C VAL A 20 4.28 -10.00 -1.99
N VAL A 21 3.88 -8.77 -2.33
CA VAL A 21 4.18 -7.56 -1.56
C VAL A 21 2.88 -6.99 -1.01
N LEU A 22 2.78 -6.83 0.31
CA LEU A 22 1.58 -6.34 0.99
C LEU A 22 1.79 -4.92 1.53
N GLY A 23 0.79 -4.06 1.35
CA GLY A 23 0.76 -2.74 1.95
C GLY A 23 -0.64 -2.15 2.00
N ARG A 24 -0.84 -1.15 2.86
CA ARG A 24 -2.06 -0.35 2.84
C ARG A 24 -2.01 0.75 1.79
N PHE A 25 -0.82 1.23 1.43
CA PHE A 25 -0.59 2.28 0.43
C PHE A 25 -1.42 3.56 0.68
N GLN A 26 -1.40 4.08 1.92
CA GLN A 26 -2.15 5.26 2.34
C GLN A 26 -1.22 6.45 2.66
N PRO A 27 -0.67 7.18 1.66
CA PRO A 27 -0.73 6.92 0.21
C PRO A 27 0.43 5.99 -0.23
N PHE A 28 0.55 5.74 -1.53
CA PHE A 28 1.80 5.22 -2.09
C PHE A 28 2.94 6.23 -1.86
N HIS A 29 4.12 5.75 -1.46
CA HIS A 29 5.24 6.61 -1.05
C HIS A 29 6.60 5.93 -1.34
N ARG A 30 7.71 6.65 -1.14
CA ARG A 30 9.06 6.18 -1.52
C ARG A 30 9.48 4.87 -0.85
N GLY A 31 9.11 4.65 0.41
CA GLY A 31 9.31 3.36 1.06
C GLY A 31 8.64 2.18 0.34
N HIS A 32 7.41 2.35 -0.14
CA HIS A 32 6.73 1.34 -0.97
C HIS A 32 7.44 1.14 -2.32
N ALA A 33 7.85 2.23 -2.96
CA ALA A 33 8.59 2.20 -4.23
C ALA A 33 9.89 1.40 -4.11
N GLN A 34 10.66 1.62 -3.02
CA GLN A 34 11.88 0.87 -2.74
C GLN A 34 11.59 -0.62 -2.50
N LEU A 35 10.56 -0.94 -1.71
CA LEU A 35 10.18 -2.32 -1.42
C LEU A 35 9.80 -3.08 -2.69
N ILE A 36 8.98 -2.48 -3.56
CA ILE A 36 8.55 -3.12 -4.81
C ILE A 36 9.71 -3.28 -5.78
N LYS A 37 10.61 -2.28 -5.89
CA LYS A 37 11.83 -2.41 -6.70
C LYS A 37 12.72 -3.56 -6.22
N ALA A 38 12.94 -3.66 -4.91
CA ALA A 38 13.73 -4.76 -4.32
C ALA A 38 13.06 -6.13 -4.54
N ALA A 39 11.73 -6.20 -4.42
CA ALA A 39 10.97 -7.41 -4.70
C ALA A 39 11.13 -7.83 -6.18
N GLU A 40 11.01 -6.89 -7.10
CA GLU A 40 11.15 -7.13 -8.54
C GLU A 40 12.58 -7.57 -8.92
N GLU A 41 13.61 -6.96 -8.33
CA GLU A 41 15.00 -7.39 -8.50
C GLU A 41 15.22 -8.81 -7.96
N TRP A 42 14.71 -9.10 -6.76
CA TRP A 42 14.79 -10.43 -6.18
C TRP A 42 14.06 -11.47 -7.05
N ARG A 43 12.87 -11.13 -7.55
CA ARG A 43 12.06 -11.98 -8.44
C ARG A 43 12.82 -12.34 -9.70
N LYS A 44 13.41 -11.35 -10.38
CA LYS A 44 14.20 -11.56 -11.61
C LYS A 44 15.39 -12.50 -11.40
N LEU A 45 16.03 -12.45 -10.24
CA LEU A 45 17.22 -13.24 -9.93
C LEU A 45 16.89 -14.66 -9.44
N ASN A 46 15.78 -14.83 -8.70
CA ASN A 46 15.51 -16.07 -7.96
C ASN A 46 14.28 -16.83 -8.48
N ALA A 47 13.35 -16.16 -9.17
CA ALA A 47 12.06 -16.71 -9.57
C ALA A 47 11.46 -15.95 -10.77
N SER A 48 12.18 -15.85 -11.89
CA SER A 48 11.79 -15.00 -13.05
C SER A 48 10.41 -15.33 -13.63
N GLU A 49 10.01 -16.60 -13.58
CA GLU A 49 8.71 -17.09 -14.07
C GLU A 49 7.56 -16.84 -13.07
N MET A 50 7.87 -16.47 -11.83
CA MET A 50 6.87 -16.19 -10.81
C MET A 50 6.33 -14.76 -11.01
N PRO A 51 5.00 -14.56 -11.09
CA PRO A 51 4.41 -13.22 -11.17
C PRO A 51 4.60 -12.43 -9.87
N LEU A 52 4.65 -11.10 -9.98
CA LEU A 52 4.61 -10.19 -8.83
C LEU A 52 3.16 -9.78 -8.54
N VAL A 53 2.70 -9.99 -7.32
CA VAL A 53 1.39 -9.56 -6.84
C VAL A 53 1.56 -8.51 -5.75
N ILE A 54 1.00 -7.31 -5.98
CA ILE A 54 0.92 -6.25 -4.99
C ILE A 54 -0.47 -6.31 -4.34
N VAL A 55 -0.49 -6.53 -3.03
CA VAL A 55 -1.71 -6.67 -2.24
C VAL A 55 -2.00 -5.37 -1.51
N ILE A 56 -3.14 -4.76 -1.83
CA ILE A 56 -3.70 -3.61 -1.12
C ILE A 56 -4.56 -4.14 0.04
N GLY A 57 -4.00 -4.10 1.25
CA GLY A 57 -4.73 -4.44 2.48
C GLY A 57 -5.73 -3.36 2.91
N SER A 58 -6.61 -3.69 3.85
CA SER A 58 -7.61 -2.76 4.38
C SER A 58 -8.47 -2.12 3.28
N SER A 59 -8.86 -2.89 2.27
CA SER A 59 -9.64 -2.36 1.13
C SER A 59 -11.07 -1.95 1.50
N ASN A 60 -11.64 -2.54 2.55
CA ASN A 60 -12.99 -2.26 3.04
C ASN A 60 -13.06 -1.24 4.18
N ARG A 61 -11.94 -0.59 4.56
CA ARG A 61 -11.96 0.42 5.62
C ARG A 61 -12.65 1.69 5.12
N PRO A 62 -13.56 2.28 5.91
CA PRO A 62 -14.19 3.55 5.56
C PRO A 62 -13.15 4.67 5.56
N GLU A 63 -13.48 5.76 4.88
CA GLU A 63 -12.63 6.95 4.80
C GLU A 63 -12.34 7.51 6.20
N SER A 64 -11.05 7.71 6.50
CA SER A 64 -10.58 8.30 7.75
C SER A 64 -9.18 8.90 7.57
N MET A 65 -8.64 9.63 8.56
CA MET A 65 -7.23 10.05 8.51
C MET A 65 -6.23 8.90 8.43
N GLN A 66 -6.62 7.71 8.90
CA GLN A 66 -5.80 6.51 8.75
C GLN A 66 -5.98 5.90 7.36
N ASN A 67 -7.17 5.95 6.76
CA ASN A 67 -7.51 5.41 5.44
C ASN A 67 -8.14 6.48 4.52
N PRO A 68 -7.40 7.53 4.13
CA PRO A 68 -8.03 8.65 3.41
C PRO A 68 -8.31 8.34 1.94
N TRP A 69 -7.64 7.35 1.34
CA TRP A 69 -7.84 6.96 -0.06
C TRP A 69 -8.52 5.59 -0.17
N SER A 70 -9.43 5.44 -1.12
CA SER A 70 -10.14 4.18 -1.39
C SER A 70 -9.20 3.11 -1.98
N SER A 71 -9.66 1.85 -2.11
CA SER A 71 -8.92 0.82 -2.87
C SER A 71 -8.62 1.28 -4.29
N GLU A 72 -9.60 1.86 -4.98
CA GLU A 72 -9.52 2.26 -6.38
C GLU A 72 -8.49 3.37 -6.57
N GLU A 73 -8.46 4.35 -5.66
CA GLU A 73 -7.48 5.44 -5.70
C GLU A 73 -6.05 4.94 -5.45
N ARG A 74 -5.89 3.97 -4.55
CA ARG A 74 -4.59 3.35 -4.29
C ARG A 74 -4.12 2.50 -5.45
N ILE A 75 -5.02 1.79 -6.15
CA ILE A 75 -4.73 1.10 -7.41
C ILE A 75 -4.28 2.13 -8.46
N ALA A 76 -4.98 3.25 -8.58
CA ALA A 76 -4.61 4.31 -9.55
C ALA A 76 -3.23 4.89 -9.27
N MET A 77 -2.87 5.13 -8.00
CA MET A 77 -1.52 5.52 -7.61
C MET A 77 -0.50 4.45 -8.01
N LEU A 78 -0.70 3.20 -7.62
CA LEU A 78 0.21 2.10 -7.95
C LEU A 78 0.43 1.97 -9.46
N ASN A 79 -0.64 1.94 -10.25
CA ASN A 79 -0.56 1.86 -11.71
C ASN A 79 0.21 3.05 -12.31
N THR A 80 -0.07 4.27 -11.83
CA THR A 80 0.63 5.49 -12.27
C THR A 80 2.14 5.38 -12.04
N TRP A 81 2.56 4.86 -10.89
CA TRP A 81 3.97 4.68 -10.59
C TRP A 81 4.60 3.51 -11.34
N LEU A 82 3.92 2.35 -11.44
CA LEU A 82 4.41 1.19 -12.18
C LEU A 82 4.65 1.51 -13.66
N GLU A 83 3.73 2.23 -14.29
CA GLU A 83 3.85 2.70 -15.67
C GLU A 83 5.06 3.62 -15.85
N ALA A 84 5.24 4.60 -14.94
CA ALA A 84 6.36 5.52 -14.97
C ALA A 84 7.73 4.83 -14.78
N GLU A 85 7.78 3.73 -14.03
CA GLU A 85 8.99 2.93 -13.80
C GLU A 85 9.21 1.84 -14.87
N GLY A 86 8.25 1.64 -15.78
CA GLY A 86 8.31 0.57 -16.79
C GLY A 86 8.28 -0.84 -16.19
N ILE A 87 7.69 -1.00 -15.00
CA ILE A 87 7.54 -2.30 -14.36
C ILE A 87 6.24 -2.94 -14.88
N VAL A 88 6.40 -4.05 -15.60
CA VAL A 88 5.30 -4.80 -16.25
C VAL A 88 5.07 -6.14 -15.55
N ASP A 89 4.01 -6.86 -15.94
CA ASP A 89 3.66 -8.19 -15.42
C ASP A 89 3.40 -8.23 -13.90
N VAL A 90 2.84 -7.14 -13.39
CA VAL A 90 2.43 -6.99 -11.98
C VAL A 90 0.90 -7.06 -11.89
N SER A 91 0.38 -7.88 -10.98
CA SER A 91 -1.03 -7.88 -10.63
C SER A 91 -1.25 -7.09 -9.33
N ILE A 92 -2.30 -6.28 -9.28
CA ILE A 92 -2.71 -5.58 -8.06
C ILE A 92 -4.03 -6.16 -7.59
N VAL A 93 -4.09 -6.61 -6.33
CA VAL A 93 -5.31 -7.17 -5.73
C VAL A 93 -5.66 -6.41 -4.45
N SER A 94 -6.95 -6.29 -4.16
CA SER A 94 -7.45 -5.67 -2.93
C SER A 94 -7.95 -6.74 -1.97
N VAL A 95 -7.50 -6.70 -0.72
CA VAL A 95 -7.89 -7.65 0.33
C VAL A 95 -8.65 -6.90 1.43
N PRO A 96 -9.92 -7.22 1.71
CA PRO A 96 -10.67 -6.62 2.80
C PRO A 96 -10.21 -7.16 4.15
N ASP A 97 -10.32 -6.36 5.21
CA ASP A 97 -10.03 -6.83 6.57
C ASP A 97 -11.20 -7.67 7.09
N ILE A 98 -10.90 -8.76 7.81
CA ILE A 98 -11.88 -9.65 8.47
C ILE A 98 -11.97 -9.48 9.98
N GLU A 99 -11.20 -8.55 10.57
CA GLU A 99 -11.14 -8.32 12.03
C GLU A 99 -10.79 -9.58 12.85
N ASP A 100 -10.06 -10.51 12.23
CA ASP A 100 -9.61 -11.78 12.80
C ASP A 100 -8.13 -12.02 12.43
N PRO A 101 -7.19 -11.40 13.18
CA PRO A 101 -5.77 -11.42 12.84
C PRO A 101 -5.18 -12.83 12.66
N PRO A 102 -5.49 -13.84 13.52
CA PRO A 102 -5.00 -15.21 13.34
C PRO A 102 -5.37 -15.84 11.98
N ASN A 103 -6.53 -15.48 11.41
CA ASN A 103 -7.02 -16.03 10.14
C ASN A 103 -6.77 -15.10 8.95
N TRP A 104 -6.05 -13.99 9.14
CA TRP A 104 -5.86 -12.99 8.08
C TRP A 104 -5.08 -13.54 6.89
N VAL A 105 -4.02 -14.34 7.11
CA VAL A 105 -3.25 -14.91 5.99
C VAL A 105 -4.08 -15.90 5.18
N VAL A 106 -4.78 -16.82 5.84
CA VAL A 106 -5.70 -17.76 5.19
C VAL A 106 -6.76 -17.01 4.37
N HIS A 107 -7.22 -15.86 4.88
CA HIS A 107 -8.13 -15.00 4.14
C HIS A 107 -7.47 -14.35 2.92
N ALA A 108 -6.28 -13.76 3.08
CA ALA A 108 -5.53 -13.08 2.04
C ALA A 108 -5.11 -14.05 0.90
N GLU A 109 -4.79 -15.30 1.24
CA GLU A 109 -4.47 -16.38 0.30
C GLU A 109 -5.58 -16.62 -0.73
N MET A 110 -6.84 -16.36 -0.38
CA MET A 110 -7.95 -16.45 -1.33
C MET A 110 -7.82 -15.44 -2.48
N TYR A 111 -7.09 -14.34 -2.29
CA TYR A 111 -6.92 -13.24 -3.25
C TYR A 111 -5.58 -13.26 -3.98
N HIS A 112 -4.49 -13.59 -3.30
CA HIS A 112 -3.14 -13.58 -3.89
C HIS A 112 -2.56 -14.98 -4.16
N GLY A 113 -3.26 -16.04 -3.77
CA GLY A 113 -2.85 -17.44 -3.95
C GLY A 113 -2.21 -18.04 -2.69
N VAL A 114 -2.28 -19.37 -2.58
CA VAL A 114 -1.85 -20.17 -1.41
C VAL A 114 -0.39 -20.64 -1.45
N ALA A 115 0.28 -20.46 -2.58
CA ALA A 115 1.67 -20.89 -2.77
C ALA A 115 2.46 -19.68 -3.28
N GLY A 116 3.66 -19.45 -2.74
CA GLY A 116 4.44 -18.29 -3.16
C GLY A 116 5.54 -17.94 -2.18
N VAL A 117 6.00 -16.70 -2.28
CA VAL A 117 7.00 -16.11 -1.38
C VAL A 117 6.47 -14.75 -0.94
N PHE A 118 6.50 -14.48 0.37
CA PHE A 118 6.14 -13.19 0.90
C PHE A 118 7.39 -12.30 0.99
N PHE A 119 7.36 -11.16 0.32
CA PHE A 119 8.46 -10.20 0.32
C PHE A 119 8.06 -8.97 1.11
N THR A 120 8.78 -8.71 2.20
CA THR A 120 8.46 -7.59 3.08
C THR A 120 9.73 -7.01 3.68
N SER A 121 9.59 -5.83 4.27
CA SER A 121 10.58 -5.32 5.23
C SER A 121 9.99 -5.24 6.64
N ASP A 122 8.68 -5.45 6.78
CA ASP A 122 7.93 -5.26 8.01
C ASP A 122 7.94 -6.53 8.85
N ILE A 123 8.53 -6.44 10.04
CA ILE A 123 8.74 -7.59 10.95
C ILE A 123 7.39 -8.20 11.38
N PRO A 124 6.39 -7.43 11.85
CA PRO A 124 5.09 -8.01 12.20
C PRO A 124 4.42 -8.76 11.04
N SER A 125 4.46 -8.20 9.83
CA SER A 125 3.92 -8.88 8.64
C SER A 125 4.72 -10.13 8.29
N ALA A 126 6.04 -10.11 8.45
CA ALA A 126 6.90 -11.27 8.23
C ALA A 126 6.54 -12.41 9.19
N GLU A 127 6.50 -12.13 10.50
CA GLU A 127 6.13 -13.10 11.53
C GLU A 127 4.73 -13.69 11.28
N LEU A 128 3.78 -12.86 10.85
CA LEU A 128 2.42 -13.29 10.52
C LEU A 128 2.40 -14.32 9.37
N TYR A 129 3.15 -14.07 8.30
CA TYR A 129 3.26 -14.99 7.15
C TYR A 129 4.11 -16.24 7.46
N GLU A 130 5.21 -16.09 8.20
CA GLU A 130 6.02 -17.23 8.65
C GLU A 130 5.21 -18.20 9.52
N ASN A 131 4.38 -17.68 10.43
CA ASN A 131 3.48 -18.48 11.25
C ASN A 131 2.42 -19.22 10.42
N ALA A 132 2.05 -18.70 9.26
CA ALA A 132 1.18 -19.36 8.29
C ALA A 132 1.93 -20.34 7.37
N GLY A 133 3.25 -20.50 7.53
CA GLY A 133 4.07 -21.44 6.79
C GLY A 133 4.62 -20.93 5.45
N TRP A 134 4.52 -19.62 5.19
CA TRP A 134 5.06 -19.03 3.96
C TRP A 134 6.58 -18.86 4.03
N PRO A 135 7.31 -19.12 2.93
CA PRO A 135 8.65 -18.60 2.76
C PRO A 135 8.62 -17.06 2.77
N VAL A 136 9.42 -16.44 3.64
CA VAL A 136 9.52 -14.98 3.75
C VAL A 136 10.91 -14.50 3.36
N VAL A 137 10.96 -13.44 2.56
CA VAL A 137 12.19 -12.73 2.20
C VAL A 137 12.12 -11.34 2.81
N MET A 138 13.05 -11.09 3.74
CA MET A 138 13.19 -9.79 4.40
C MET A 138 14.10 -8.87 3.60
N SER A 139 13.62 -7.67 3.29
CA SER A 139 14.40 -6.59 2.71
C SER A 139 14.80 -5.57 3.78
N SER A 140 16.08 -5.17 3.79
CA SER A 140 16.52 -4.01 4.55
C SER A 140 16.21 -2.74 3.76
N LEU A 141 15.22 -1.94 4.20
CA LEU A 141 14.98 -0.63 3.62
C LEU A 141 15.82 0.42 4.34
N GLU A 142 16.72 1.06 3.59
CA GLU A 142 17.41 2.26 4.05
C GLU A 142 16.37 3.38 4.26
N GLN A 143 16.38 4.02 5.43
CA GLN A 143 15.48 5.12 5.80
C GLN A 143 14.02 4.76 6.11
N ARG A 144 13.75 3.56 6.67
CA ARG A 144 12.41 3.18 7.19
C ARG A 144 11.72 4.31 7.96
N ASP A 145 12.45 4.95 8.87
CA ASP A 145 11.92 6.01 9.74
C ASP A 145 11.37 7.20 8.94
N ASN A 146 11.92 7.51 7.76
CA ASN A 146 11.53 8.67 6.96
C ASN A 146 10.33 8.40 6.04
N PHE A 147 10.00 7.14 5.78
CA PHE A 147 8.93 6.74 4.86
C PHE A 147 7.82 5.97 5.58
N GLU A 148 7.48 6.40 6.79
CA GLU A 148 6.31 5.88 7.50
C GLU A 148 5.03 6.53 6.98
N GLY A 149 4.03 5.71 6.64
CA GLY A 149 2.78 6.21 6.07
C GLY A 149 2.08 7.26 6.93
N TRP A 150 2.19 7.19 8.26
CA TRP A 150 1.60 8.22 9.15
C TRP A 150 2.28 9.59 8.98
N ARG A 151 3.61 9.64 8.87
CA ARG A 151 4.36 10.87 8.61
C ARG A 151 3.99 11.46 7.25
N VAL A 152 3.89 10.60 6.24
CA VAL A 152 3.49 11.01 4.88
C VAL A 152 2.09 11.63 4.89
N ARG A 153 1.13 11.03 5.60
CA ARG A 153 -0.23 11.56 5.70
C ARG A 153 -0.30 12.89 6.44
N GLU A 154 0.46 13.08 7.51
CA GLU A 154 0.50 14.38 8.20
C GLU A 154 1.10 15.47 7.32
N THR A 155 2.20 15.21 6.60
CA THR A 155 2.75 16.16 5.64
C THR A 155 1.75 16.47 4.51
N ALA A 156 1.09 15.44 3.97
CA ALA A 156 0.04 15.59 2.95
C ALA A 156 -1.15 16.42 3.47
N ARG A 157 -1.55 16.22 4.73
CA ARG A 157 -2.61 17.00 5.38
C ARG A 157 -2.20 18.46 5.53
N MET A 158 -0.97 18.75 5.96
CA MET A 158 -0.47 20.13 6.03
C MET A 158 -0.52 20.84 4.66
N MET A 159 -0.30 20.10 3.57
CA MET A 159 -0.35 20.60 2.20
C MET A 159 -1.76 20.62 1.59
N SER A 160 -2.78 20.06 2.25
CA SER A 160 -4.10 19.80 1.65
C SER A 160 -4.94 21.04 1.31
N THR A 161 -4.58 22.20 1.87
CA THR A 161 -5.24 23.50 1.61
C THR A 161 -4.31 24.52 0.95
N VAL A 162 -3.14 24.08 0.48
CA VAL A 162 -2.17 24.94 -0.20
C VAL A 162 -2.51 24.96 -1.69
N ASP A 163 -2.87 26.12 -2.22
CA ASP A 163 -3.21 26.30 -3.65
C ASP A 163 -1.97 26.34 -4.56
N ASP A 164 -0.79 26.63 -4.01
CA ASP A 164 0.48 26.65 -4.74
C ASP A 164 0.95 25.21 -4.99
N GLU A 165 0.68 24.69 -6.19
CA GLU A 165 1.08 23.34 -6.58
C GLU A 165 2.61 23.14 -6.58
N GLU A 166 3.42 24.16 -6.86
CA GLU A 166 4.88 24.03 -6.82
C GLU A 166 5.36 23.84 -5.38
N ALA A 167 4.75 24.55 -4.42
CA ALA A 167 5.01 24.35 -3.01
C ALA A 167 4.62 22.93 -2.56
N VAL A 168 3.43 22.44 -2.97
CA VAL A 168 2.99 21.07 -2.67
C VAL A 168 3.96 20.04 -3.26
N ARG A 169 4.37 20.21 -4.53
CA ARG A 169 5.37 19.35 -5.18
C ARG A 169 6.69 19.34 -4.42
N SER A 170 7.20 20.51 -4.05
CA SER A 170 8.47 20.67 -3.34
C SER A 170 8.46 19.90 -2.02
N VAL A 171 7.39 20.03 -1.22
CA VAL A 171 7.29 19.39 0.08
C VAL A 171 7.08 17.88 -0.06
N LEU A 172 6.07 17.43 -0.80
CA LEU A 172 5.70 16.01 -0.84
C LEU A 172 6.69 15.14 -1.61
N SER A 173 7.45 15.69 -2.57
CA SER A 173 8.41 14.91 -3.35
C SER A 173 9.56 14.32 -2.51
N HIS A 174 9.76 14.81 -1.27
CA HIS A 174 10.71 14.24 -0.32
C HIS A 174 10.34 12.82 0.11
N SER A 175 9.05 12.51 0.25
CA SER A 175 8.57 11.22 0.76
C SER A 175 7.68 10.46 -0.21
N VAL A 176 7.14 11.11 -1.23
CA VAL A 176 6.26 10.53 -2.26
C VAL A 176 6.93 10.66 -3.63
N PRO A 177 6.88 9.64 -4.51
CA PRO A 177 7.39 9.77 -5.88
C PRO A 177 6.69 10.92 -6.62
N SER A 178 7.44 11.72 -7.40
CA SER A 178 6.90 12.92 -8.05
C SER A 178 5.67 12.64 -8.91
N VAL A 179 5.65 11.52 -9.66
CA VAL A 179 4.49 11.11 -10.46
C VAL A 179 3.22 10.88 -9.62
N ILE A 180 3.38 10.43 -8.38
CA ILE A 180 2.27 10.25 -7.45
C ILE A 180 1.83 11.58 -6.84
N VAL A 181 2.77 12.50 -6.59
CA VAL A 181 2.43 13.85 -6.16
C VAL A 181 1.59 14.55 -7.24
N ASP A 182 2.00 14.47 -8.50
CA ASP A 182 1.24 15.02 -9.63
C ASP A 182 -0.13 14.35 -9.79
N HIS A 183 -0.21 13.03 -9.59
CA HIS A 183 -1.48 12.31 -9.57
C HIS A 183 -2.41 12.79 -8.46
N LEU A 184 -1.89 12.98 -7.24
CA LEU A 184 -2.65 13.45 -6.09
C LEU A 184 -3.15 14.90 -6.24
N ILE A 185 -2.36 15.76 -6.88
CA ILE A 185 -2.77 17.14 -7.20
C ILE A 185 -3.87 17.12 -8.27
N SER A 186 -3.64 16.44 -9.40
CA SER A 186 -4.58 16.42 -10.54
C SER A 186 -5.92 15.75 -10.22
N SER A 187 -5.93 14.74 -9.33
CA SER A 187 -7.15 14.10 -8.83
C SER A 187 -7.83 14.86 -7.69
N ASN A 188 -7.25 15.97 -7.23
CA ASN A 188 -7.66 16.68 -6.01
C ASN A 188 -7.70 15.74 -4.77
N GLY A 189 -6.85 14.71 -4.76
CA GLY A 189 -6.80 13.64 -3.77
C GLY A 189 -6.28 14.07 -2.40
N LEU A 190 -5.63 15.24 -2.31
CA LEU A 190 -5.15 15.80 -1.04
C LEU A 190 -6.23 16.55 -0.28
N ARG A 191 -7.15 17.21 -0.96
CA ARG A 191 -8.06 18.21 -0.37
C ARG A 191 -8.95 17.65 0.75
N ARG A 192 -9.34 16.38 0.65
CA ARG A 192 -10.15 15.69 1.68
C ARG A 192 -9.46 15.65 3.04
N LEU A 193 -8.12 15.61 3.08
CA LEU A 193 -7.35 15.47 4.32
C LEU A 193 -7.59 16.65 5.28
N ALA A 194 -7.93 17.84 4.75
CA ALA A 194 -8.30 19.01 5.55
C ALA A 194 -9.53 18.77 6.43
N PHE A 195 -10.43 17.88 6.00
CA PHE A 195 -11.72 17.63 6.63
C PHE A 195 -11.79 16.29 7.39
N LEU A 196 -10.78 15.44 7.22
CA LEU A 196 -10.74 14.13 7.87
C LEU A 196 -10.18 14.17 9.29
N GLY A 197 -9.52 15.27 9.68
CA GLY A 197 -9.01 15.44 11.04
C GLY A 197 -10.13 15.37 12.07
N GLU A 198 -10.00 14.47 13.05
CA GLU A 198 -10.75 14.62 14.30
C GLU A 198 -10.43 16.01 14.85
N GLY A 199 -11.47 16.73 15.30
CA GLY A 199 -11.33 18.08 15.86
C GLY A 199 -10.12 18.15 16.78
N GLY A 200 -9.28 19.17 16.59
CA GLY A 200 -8.12 19.40 17.44
C GLY A 200 -8.52 19.41 18.92
N GLU A 201 -7.54 19.12 19.80
CA GLU A 201 -7.75 19.09 21.24
C GLU A 201 -8.66 20.23 21.72
N PRO A 202 -9.65 19.96 22.60
CA PRO A 202 -10.38 21.04 23.24
C PRO A 202 -9.38 21.84 24.06
N VAL A 203 -8.99 23.00 23.55
CA VAL A 203 -8.27 24.01 24.33
C VAL A 203 -9.27 24.57 25.35
N GLY A 204 -9.29 23.94 26.53
CA GLY A 204 -9.92 24.42 27.75
C GLY A 204 -8.91 25.01 28.70
#